data_AF-A0A6G4ZTH0-F1
#
_entry.id   AF-A0A6G4ZTH0-F1
#
_cell.length_a   1.000
_cell.length_b   1.000
_cell.length_c   1.000
_cell.angle_alpha   90.00
_cell.angle_beta   90.00
_cell.angle_gamma   90.00
#
_symmetry.space_group_name_H-M   'P 1'
#
loop_
_entity.id
_entity.type
_entity.pdbx_description
1 polymer ?
#
loop_
_entity_poly.entity_id
_entity_poly.type
_entity_poly.pdbx_seq_one_letter_code
_entity_poly.pdbx_strand_id
1 'polypeptide(L)'
;MILLLTSLFFMQAAPTTKAAPKQTMGQQKEIQALAQMMHPARSIMIINPKERAGDYLKAWELLKQERSTAKVYFELADGSKISNVIDMKLMPGDTLIVFRYNTPQGIRYQVVEIEDILGIMHQ
;
A
#
# COMPACT_ATOMS: atom_id res chain seq x y z
N MET A 1 5.59 -13.97 -59.44
CA MET A 1 5.67 -15.44 -59.20
C MET A 1 7.00 -15.65 -58.49
N ILE A 2 7.10 -15.76 -57.17
CA ILE A 2 6.71 -16.85 -56.24
C ILE A 2 6.71 -16.18 -54.83
N LEU A 3 5.57 -15.91 -54.17
CA LEU A 3 4.83 -16.75 -53.21
C LEU A 3 5.69 -17.64 -52.29
N LEU A 4 5.91 -17.22 -51.04
CA LEU A 4 6.11 -18.13 -49.91
C LEU A 4 5.67 -17.46 -48.60
N LEU A 5 4.39 -17.68 -48.29
CA LEU A 5 3.83 -17.57 -46.95
C LEU A 5 4.52 -18.58 -46.03
N THR A 6 5.07 -18.13 -44.90
CA THR A 6 5.33 -19.00 -43.75
C THR A 6 4.67 -18.39 -42.52
N SER A 7 3.54 -18.99 -42.17
CA SER A 7 2.73 -18.73 -41.00
C SER A 7 3.41 -19.30 -39.75
N LEU A 8 3.93 -18.42 -38.89
CA LEU A 8 4.41 -18.81 -37.57
C LEU A 8 3.21 -18.96 -36.62
N PHE A 9 2.90 -20.21 -36.29
CA PHE A 9 1.95 -20.58 -35.25
C PHE A 9 2.47 -20.13 -33.88
N PHE A 10 1.92 -19.07 -33.31
CA PHE A 10 2.11 -18.75 -31.89
C PHE A 10 1.19 -19.64 -31.05
N MET A 11 1.80 -20.60 -30.35
CA MET A 11 1.16 -21.48 -29.39
C MET A 11 0.93 -20.70 -28.09
N GLN A 12 -0.31 -20.27 -27.86
CA GLN A 12 -0.72 -19.52 -26.68
C GLN A 12 -0.86 -20.49 -25.48
N ALA A 13 0.11 -20.44 -24.56
CA ALA A 13 0.02 -21.16 -23.28
C ALA A 13 -1.09 -20.52 -22.43
N ALA A 14 -2.05 -21.35 -21.99
CA ALA A 14 -3.14 -20.93 -21.13
C ALA A 14 -2.62 -20.44 -19.76
N PRO A 15 -3.17 -19.35 -19.20
CA PRO A 15 -2.88 -18.97 -17.82
C PRO A 15 -3.46 -20.02 -16.87
N THR A 16 -2.58 -20.69 -16.13
CA THR A 16 -2.98 -21.49 -14.97
C THR A 16 -3.40 -20.54 -13.85
N THR A 17 -4.69 -20.25 -13.81
CA THR A 17 -5.33 -19.52 -12.71
C THR A 17 -5.21 -20.36 -11.45
N LYS A 18 -4.14 -20.16 -10.67
CA LYS A 18 -4.08 -20.58 -9.27
C LYS A 18 -5.21 -19.86 -8.53
N ALA A 19 -6.26 -20.60 -8.22
CA ALA A 19 -7.38 -20.13 -7.42
C ALA A 19 -6.85 -19.52 -6.11
N ALA A 20 -7.22 -18.26 -5.88
CA ALA A 20 -6.98 -17.59 -4.61
C ALA A 20 -7.70 -18.38 -3.48
N PRO A 21 -7.09 -18.51 -2.29
CA PRO A 21 -7.73 -19.17 -1.16
C PRO A 21 -9.00 -18.41 -0.79
N LYS A 22 -10.16 -19.06 -0.94
CA LYS A 22 -11.43 -18.58 -0.43
C LYS A 22 -11.34 -18.57 1.09
N GLN A 23 -11.08 -17.40 1.66
CA GLN A 23 -11.28 -17.15 3.08
C GLN A 23 -12.75 -17.47 3.38
N THR A 24 -12.95 -18.48 4.21
CA THR A 24 -14.27 -19.03 4.49
C THR A 24 -14.96 -18.09 5.48
N MET A 25 -16.15 -17.58 5.14
CA MET A 25 -16.94 -16.61 5.91
C MET A 25 -17.13 -16.95 7.41
N GLY A 26 -16.88 -18.20 7.82
CA GLY A 26 -16.91 -18.62 9.23
C GLY A 26 -15.84 -17.96 10.11
N GLN A 27 -14.62 -17.76 9.60
CA GLN A 27 -13.50 -17.27 10.42
C GLN A 27 -13.64 -15.78 10.80
N GLN A 28 -14.24 -14.95 9.93
CA GLN A 28 -14.50 -13.54 10.24
C GLN A 28 -15.60 -13.37 11.29
N LYS A 29 -16.60 -14.26 11.28
CA LYS A 29 -17.74 -14.22 12.22
C LYS A 29 -17.30 -14.57 13.64
N GLU A 30 -16.35 -15.47 13.79
CA GLU A 30 -15.83 -15.94 15.08
C GLU A 30 -14.97 -14.87 15.77
N ILE A 31 -14.13 -14.14 15.02
CA ILE A 31 -13.34 -13.01 15.55
C ILE A 31 -14.24 -11.85 15.98
N GLN A 32 -15.32 -11.56 15.24
CA GLN A 32 -16.29 -10.52 15.60
C GLN A 32 -17.11 -10.87 16.84
N ALA A 33 -17.50 -12.14 16.99
CA ALA A 33 -18.25 -12.61 18.15
C ALA A 33 -17.42 -12.55 19.45
N LEU A 34 -16.12 -12.86 19.37
CA LEU A 34 -15.23 -12.79 20.54
C LEU A 34 -15.01 -11.35 21.02
N ALA A 35 -14.89 -10.39 20.09
CA ALA A 35 -14.71 -8.98 20.42
C ALA A 35 -15.94 -8.34 21.10
N GLN A 36 -17.14 -8.84 20.83
CA GLN A 36 -18.40 -8.31 21.37
C GLN A 36 -18.68 -8.75 22.82
N MET A 37 -18.10 -9.85 23.30
CA MET A 37 -18.41 -10.40 24.62
C MET A 37 -17.61 -9.75 25.78
N MET A 38 -16.57 -8.96 25.49
CA MET A 38 -15.60 -8.56 26.53
C MET A 38 -15.81 -7.17 27.16
N HIS A 39 -16.59 -6.24 26.60
CA HIS A 39 -16.72 -4.89 27.18
C HIS A 39 -18.06 -4.18 26.88
N PRO A 40 -18.59 -3.33 27.79
CA PRO A 40 -19.74 -2.47 27.50
C PRO A 40 -19.41 -1.47 26.37
N ALA A 41 -20.03 -1.69 25.20
CA ALA A 41 -20.23 -0.78 24.08
C ALA A 41 -19.07 0.14 23.65
N ARG A 42 -17.82 -0.32 23.70
CA ARG A 42 -16.75 0.32 22.92
C ARG A 42 -16.87 -0.17 21.48
N SER A 43 -17.38 0.69 20.61
CA SER A 43 -17.35 0.43 19.16
C SER A 43 -15.90 0.53 18.68
N ILE A 44 -15.27 -0.63 18.46
CA ILE A 44 -13.92 -0.71 17.90
C ILE A 44 -14.07 -0.84 16.38
N MET A 45 -13.62 0.18 15.64
CA MET A 45 -13.50 0.10 14.18
C MET A 45 -12.11 -0.46 13.85
N ILE A 46 -12.08 -1.66 13.25
CA ILE A 46 -10.84 -2.29 12.77
C ILE A 46 -10.70 -1.95 11.29
N ILE A 47 -9.75 -1.08 10.95
CA ILE A 47 -9.36 -0.82 9.57
C ILE A 47 -8.35 -1.88 9.15
N ASN A 48 -8.53 -2.47 7.98
CA ASN A 48 -7.58 -3.45 7.46
C ASN A 48 -6.23 -2.76 7.18
N PRO A 49 -5.10 -3.24 7.76
CA PRO A 49 -3.77 -2.68 7.52
C PRO A 49 -3.44 -2.48 6.04
N LYS A 50 -3.81 -3.46 5.20
CA LYS A 50 -3.59 -3.41 3.75
C LYS A 50 -4.31 -2.25 3.07
N GLU A 51 -5.54 -1.98 3.47
CA GLU A 51 -6.34 -0.89 2.91
C GLU A 51 -5.74 0.46 3.33
N ARG A 52 -5.36 0.59 4.61
CA ARG A 52 -4.69 1.78 5.14
C ARG A 52 -3.38 2.08 4.42
N ALA A 53 -2.57 1.06 4.15
CA ALA A 53 -1.33 1.21 3.39
C ALA A 53 -1.59 1.71 1.95
N GLY A 54 -2.62 1.15 1.29
CA GLY A 54 -3.07 1.60 -0.02
C GLY A 54 -3.57 3.04 -0.04
N ASP A 55 -4.22 3.48 1.03
CA ASP A 55 -4.70 4.86 1.17
C ASP A 55 -3.56 5.86 1.28
N TYR A 56 -2.50 5.55 2.05
CA TYR A 56 -1.30 6.41 2.08
C TYR A 56 -0.64 6.54 0.71
N LEU A 57 -0.52 5.43 -0.03
CA LEU A 57 0.05 5.45 -1.38
C LEU A 57 -0.76 6.33 -2.33
N LYS A 58 -2.09 6.14 -2.37
CA LYS A 58 -2.97 6.95 -3.20
C LYS A 58 -2.96 8.42 -2.79
N ALA A 59 -3.02 8.71 -1.49
CA ALA A 59 -2.99 10.08 -0.99
C ALA A 59 -1.71 10.80 -1.41
N TRP A 60 -0.56 10.13 -1.30
CA TRP A 60 0.72 10.67 -1.76
C TRP A 60 0.76 10.88 -3.27
N GLU A 61 0.28 9.93 -4.07
CA GLU A 61 0.21 10.06 -5.53
C GLU A 61 -0.65 11.26 -5.96
N LEU A 62 -1.79 11.47 -5.28
CA LEU A 62 -2.67 12.61 -5.53
C LEU A 62 -1.99 13.93 -5.16
N LEU A 63 -1.43 14.03 -3.95
CA LEU A 63 -0.74 15.25 -3.50
C LEU A 63 0.50 15.58 -4.34
N LYS A 64 1.17 14.57 -4.91
CA LYS A 64 2.28 14.76 -5.86
C LYS A 64 1.83 15.36 -7.19
N GLN A 65 0.59 15.12 -7.60
CA GLN A 65 0.04 15.65 -8.85
C GLN A 65 -0.48 17.08 -8.69
N GLU A 66 -0.85 17.48 -7.47
CA GLU A 66 -1.19 18.86 -7.16
C GLU A 66 0.04 19.75 -7.46
N ARG A 67 -0.11 20.70 -8.39
CA ARG A 67 0.94 21.69 -8.73
C ARG A 67 1.04 22.76 -7.65
N SER A 68 1.21 22.32 -6.41
CA SER A 68 1.32 23.13 -5.23
C SER A 68 2.78 23.42 -4.93
N THR A 69 3.08 24.63 -4.44
CA THR A 69 4.40 24.95 -3.87
C THR A 69 4.59 24.40 -2.47
N ALA A 70 3.50 23.94 -1.83
CA ALA A 70 3.55 23.34 -0.51
C ALA A 70 4.24 21.97 -0.55
N LYS A 71 5.00 21.68 0.50
CA LYS A 71 5.78 20.46 0.63
C LYS A 71 4.94 19.38 1.28
N VAL A 72 4.90 18.22 0.64
CA VAL A 72 4.31 17.01 1.21
C VAL A 72 5.31 16.36 2.16
N TYR A 73 4.86 16.02 3.36
CA TYR A 73 5.64 15.26 4.32
C TYR A 73 4.78 14.27 5.10
N PHE A 74 5.44 13.25 5.65
CA PHE A 74 4.83 12.25 6.52
C PHE A 74 5.31 12.48 7.94
N GLU A 75 4.38 12.48 8.88
CA GLU A 75 4.67 12.55 10.31
C GLU A 75 4.59 11.15 10.93
N LEU A 76 5.63 10.79 11.67
CA LEU A 76 5.74 9.49 12.32
C LEU A 76 5.43 9.59 13.82
N ALA A 77 5.10 8.47 14.44
CA ALA A 77 4.70 8.37 15.85
C ALA A 77 5.82 8.81 16.82
N ASP A 78 7.08 8.74 16.39
CA ASP A 78 8.24 9.24 17.14
C ASP A 78 8.45 10.76 17.02
N GLY A 79 7.57 11.46 16.28
CA GLY A 79 7.64 12.89 16.00
C GLY A 79 8.60 13.26 14.87
N SER A 80 9.28 12.28 14.26
CA SER A 80 10.12 12.52 13.09
C SER A 80 9.27 12.78 11.84
N LYS A 81 9.90 13.39 10.83
CA LYS A 81 9.24 13.76 9.57
C LYS A 81 10.03 13.26 8.38
N ILE A 82 9.35 12.58 7.46
CA ILE A 82 9.90 12.21 6.15
C ILE A 82 9.39 13.22 5.12
N SER A 83 10.30 14.00 4.55
CA SER A 83 10.00 15.03 3.54
C SER A 83 10.79 14.78 2.26
N ASN A 84 10.43 15.48 1.18
CA ASN A 84 11.05 15.34 -0.15
C ASN A 84 11.02 13.88 -0.67
N VAL A 85 9.88 13.21 -0.46
CA VAL A 85 9.66 11.84 -0.93
C VAL A 85 9.62 11.81 -2.45
N ILE A 86 10.54 11.05 -3.04
CA ILE A 86 10.69 10.85 -4.48
C ILE A 86 9.77 9.73 -4.94
N ASP A 87 9.81 8.63 -4.17
CA ASP A 87 9.12 7.38 -4.45
C ASP A 87 8.69 6.69 -3.16
N MET A 88 7.58 5.98 -3.22
CA MET A 88 7.00 5.25 -2.10
C MET A 88 6.49 3.91 -2.60
N LYS A 89 6.86 2.84 -1.89
CA LYS A 89 6.50 1.48 -2.29
C LYS A 89 6.02 0.66 -1.10
N LEU A 90 4.87 0.00 -1.29
CA LEU A 90 4.38 -1.01 -0.34
C LEU A 90 5.19 -2.29 -0.47
N MET A 91 5.63 -2.82 0.67
CA MET A 91 6.31 -4.11 0.73
C MET A 91 5.31 -5.27 0.71
N PRO A 92 5.74 -6.48 0.30
CA PRO A 92 4.91 -7.68 0.42
C PRO A 92 4.44 -7.87 1.86
N GLY A 93 3.12 -8.00 2.06
CA GLY A 93 2.49 -8.06 3.38
C GLY A 93 1.73 -6.78 3.75
N ASP A 94 1.94 -5.67 3.03
CA ASP A 94 1.18 -4.42 3.12
C ASP A 94 1.18 -3.74 4.51
N THR A 95 2.12 -4.11 5.39
CA THR A 95 2.31 -3.48 6.72
C THR A 95 3.53 -2.57 6.78
N LEU A 96 4.37 -2.59 5.74
CA LEU A 96 5.60 -1.80 5.66
C LEU A 96 5.59 -0.95 4.39
N ILE A 97 6.07 0.29 4.53
CA ILE A 97 6.27 1.23 3.42
C ILE A 97 7.75 1.54 3.32
N VAL A 98 8.30 1.45 2.11
CA VAL A 98 9.64 1.96 1.79
C VAL A 98 9.52 3.36 1.22
N PHE A 99 10.11 4.31 1.92
CA PHE A 99 10.29 5.68 1.46
C PHE A 99 11.65 5.82 0.79
N ARG A 100 11.66 6.39 -0.40
CA ARG A 100 12.88 6.90 -1.05
C ARG A 100 12.77 8.42 -1.11
N TYR A 101 13.68 9.12 -0.44
CA TYR A 101 13.59 10.57 -0.30
C TYR A 101 14.94 11.27 -0.43
N ASN A 102 14.91 12.55 -0.77
CA ASN A 102 16.10 13.39 -0.90
C ASN A 102 16.47 14.05 0.42
N THR A 103 17.75 13.99 0.75
CA THR A 103 18.39 14.72 1.85
C THR A 103 19.52 15.58 1.31
N PRO A 104 20.04 16.57 2.07
CA PRO A 104 21.23 17.32 1.67
C PRO A 104 22.45 16.43 1.40
N GLN A 105 22.50 15.24 2.01
CA GLN A 105 23.56 14.25 1.84
C GLN A 105 23.27 13.24 0.70
N GLY A 106 22.19 13.43 -0.06
CA GLY A 106 21.80 12.56 -1.18
C GLY A 106 20.51 11.77 -0.93
N ILE A 107 20.29 10.74 -1.74
CA ILE A 107 19.09 9.90 -1.67
C ILE A 107 19.20 8.93 -0.49
N ARG A 108 18.15 8.84 0.33
CA ARG A 108 18.03 7.88 1.43
C ARG A 108 16.83 6.97 1.23
N TYR A 109 16.89 5.82 1.89
CA TYR A 109 15.83 4.83 1.96
C TYR A 109 15.48 4.60 3.43
N GLN A 110 14.19 4.52 3.74
CA GLN A 110 13.71 4.22 5.09
C GLN A 110 12.49 3.32 4.99
N VAL A 111 12.49 2.27 5.80
CA VAL A 111 11.35 1.35 5.94
C VAL A 111 10.61 1.76 7.21
N VAL A 112 9.29 1.89 7.12
CA VAL A 112 8.44 2.32 8.24
C VAL A 112 7.21 1.43 8.29
N GLU A 113 6.78 1.09 9.50
CA GLU A 113 5.51 0.41 9.76
C GLU A 113 4.34 1.37 9.50
N ILE A 114 3.25 0.88 8.90
CA ILE A 114 2.11 1.75 8.58
C ILE A 114 1.44 2.31 9.85
N GLU A 115 1.58 1.59 10.95
CA GLU A 115 1.08 1.94 12.27
C GLU A 115 1.79 3.15 12.85
N ASP A 116 3.08 3.31 12.52
CA ASP A 116 3.91 4.44 12.95
C ASP A 116 3.61 5.71 12.14
N ILE A 117 2.91 5.62 11.02
CA ILE A 117 2.54 6.80 10.23
C ILE A 117 1.29 7.44 10.84
N LEU A 118 1.46 8.62 11.42
CA LEU A 118 0.33 9.39 11.97
C LEU A 118 -0.49 10.04 10.87
N GLY A 119 0.18 10.56 9.83
CA GLY A 119 -0.51 11.21 8.73
C GLY A 119 0.40 11.72 7.62
N ILE A 120 -0.24 12.17 6.55
CA ILE A 120 0.37 12.88 5.43
C ILE A 120 -0.11 14.33 5.48
N MET A 121 0.84 15.27 5.46
CA MET A 121 0.57 16.70 5.55
C MET A 121 1.06 17.44 4.31
N HIS A 122 0.38 18.54 4.00
CA HIS A 122 0.66 19.41 2.87
C HIS A 122 0.67 20.86 3.38
N GLN A 123 1.85 21.48 3.43
CA GLN A 123 2.06 22.83 3.99
C GLN A 123 3.05 23.65 3.17
#